data_AF-A0A662HIJ9-F1
#
_entry.id   AF-A0A662HIJ9-F1
#
_cell.length_a   1.000
_cell.length_b   1.000
_cell.length_c   1.000
_cell.angle_alpha   90.00
_cell.angle_beta   90.00
_cell.angle_gamma   90.00
#
_symmetry.space_group_name_H-M   'P 1'
#
loop_
_entity.id
_entity.type
_entity.pdbx_description
1 polymer ?
#
loop_
_entity_poly.entity_id
_entity_poly.type
_entity_poly.pdbx_seq_one_letter_code
_entity_poly.pdbx_strand_id
1 'polypeptide(L)'
;EAGRYNAMGVANVINVYDPSLITLGGSVVLNNVELVLEPIRREAPSYVINRMPEIKVTPLKDDIVLYGAVALALGLEKLPL
;
A
#
# COMPACT_ATOMS: atom_id res chain seq x y z
N GLU A 1 -11.57 14.13 -5.99
CA GLU A 1 -12.39 12.98 -5.50
C GLU A 1 -11.65 11.65 -5.40
N ALA A 2 -11.12 11.03 -6.46
CA ALA A 2 -10.48 9.70 -6.35
C ALA A 2 -9.36 9.63 -5.28
N GLY A 3 -8.48 10.64 -5.24
CA GLY A 3 -7.42 10.72 -4.22
C GLY A 3 -7.95 10.79 -2.78
N ARG A 4 -9.06 11.50 -2.54
CA ARG A 4 -9.72 11.60 -1.23
C ARG A 4 -10.26 10.25 -0.78
N TYR A 5 -10.94 9.53 -1.67
CA TYR A 5 -11.44 8.19 -1.36
C TYR A 5 -10.31 7.19 -1.11
N ASN A 6 -9.21 7.28 -1.87
CA ASN A 6 -8.03 6.46 -1.61
C ASN A 6 -7.42 6.77 -0.25
N ALA A 7 -7.36 8.05 0.15
CA ALA A 7 -6.89 8.45 1.46
C ALA A 7 -7.75 7.87 2.60
N MET A 8 -9.08 7.90 2.47
CA MET A 8 -10.00 7.27 3.43
C MET A 8 -9.81 5.74 3.48
N GLY A 9 -9.66 5.09 2.32
CA GLY A 9 -9.42 3.64 2.25
C GLY A 9 -8.10 3.23 2.90
N VAL A 10 -7.02 3.98 2.63
CA VAL A 10 -5.72 3.76 3.28
C VAL A 10 -5.81 3.99 4.79
N ALA A 11 -6.51 5.03 5.23
CA ALA A 11 -6.72 5.29 6.65
C ALA A 11 -7.46 4.15 7.36
N ASN A 12 -8.45 3.53 6.70
CA ASN A 12 -9.12 2.35 7.24
C ASN A 12 -8.15 1.18 7.45
N VAL A 13 -7.25 0.92 6.49
CA VAL A 13 -6.21 -0.12 6.64
C VAL A 13 -5.27 0.20 7.79
N ILE A 14 -4.87 1.47 7.93
CA ILE A 14 -4.02 1.93 9.04
C ILE A 14 -4.71 1.72 10.39
N ASN A 15 -5.99 2.09 10.49
CA ASN A 15 -6.77 1.98 11.73
C ASN A 15 -7.00 0.53 12.15
N VAL A 16 -7.20 -0.39 11.20
CA VAL A 16 -7.48 -1.80 11.48
C VAL A 16 -6.21 -2.59 11.82
N TYR A 17 -5.09 -2.35 11.12
CA TYR A 17 -3.90 -3.20 11.20
C TYR A 17 -2.69 -2.56 11.89
N ASP A 18 -2.70 -1.25 12.15
CA ASP A 18 -1.56 -0.49 12.68
C ASP A 18 -0.19 -0.85 12.04
N PRO A 19 -0.11 -0.89 10.70
CA PRO A 19 1.09 -1.35 10.01
C PRO A 19 2.27 -0.40 10.23
N SER A 20 3.50 -0.90 10.08
CA SER A 20 4.69 -0.05 9.98
C SER A 20 4.95 0.45 8.55
N LEU A 21 4.49 -0.30 7.54
CA LEU A 21 4.72 -0.04 6.13
C LEU A 21 3.50 -0.41 5.29
N ILE A 22 3.14 0.46 4.35
CA ILE A 22 2.19 0.19 3.26
C ILE A 22 2.92 0.38 1.93
N THR A 23 2.92 -0.66 1.10
CA THR A 23 3.41 -0.57 -0.29
C THR A 23 2.24 -0.62 -1.27
N LEU A 24 2.14 0.37 -2.16
CA LEU A 24 1.11 0.45 -3.18
C LEU A 24 1.64 -0.08 -4.52
N GLY A 25 0.86 -0.91 -5.20
CA GLY A 25 1.14 -1.43 -6.54
C GLY A 25 -0.04 -1.22 -7.49
N GLY A 26 -0.03 -1.90 -8.63
CA GLY A 26 -1.05 -1.78 -9.66
C GLY A 26 -0.77 -0.66 -10.66
N SER A 27 -1.24 -0.85 -11.89
CA SER A 27 -0.90 0.00 -13.04
C SER A 27 -1.25 1.48 -12.82
N VAL A 28 -2.39 1.78 -12.19
CA VAL A 28 -2.81 3.16 -11.91
C VAL A 28 -1.80 3.86 -11.01
N VAL A 29 -1.32 3.19 -9.94
CA VAL A 29 -0.32 3.73 -9.02
C VAL A 29 1.01 3.92 -9.74
N LEU A 30 1.48 2.90 -10.46
CA LEU A 30 2.80 2.90 -11.12
C LEU A 30 2.92 3.99 -12.19
N ASN A 31 1.82 4.29 -12.91
CA ASN A 31 1.82 5.30 -13.96
C ASN A 31 1.44 6.71 -13.48
N ASN A 32 0.99 6.85 -12.21
CA ASN A 32 0.50 8.12 -11.67
C ASN A 32 0.96 8.34 -10.22
N VAL A 33 2.21 8.01 -9.92
CA VAL A 33 2.77 7.93 -8.56
C VAL A 33 2.41 9.14 -7.71
N GLU A 34 2.81 10.34 -8.11
CA GLU A 34 2.57 11.57 -7.35
C GLU A 34 1.08 11.90 -7.24
N LEU A 35 0.31 11.70 -8.32
CA LEU A 35 -1.13 11.96 -8.32
C LEU A 35 -1.91 11.04 -7.37
N VAL A 36 -1.37 9.86 -7.07
CA VAL A 36 -1.97 8.92 -6.11
C VAL A 36 -1.45 9.13 -4.69
N LEU A 37 -0.13 9.25 -4.51
CA LEU A 37 0.49 9.34 -3.20
C LEU A 37 0.26 10.68 -2.52
N GLU A 38 0.30 11.80 -3.24
CA GLU A 38 0.16 13.12 -2.63
C GLU A 38 -1.20 13.31 -1.93
N PRO A 39 -2.36 12.97 -2.54
CA PRO A 39 -3.63 13.03 -1.84
C PRO A 39 -3.68 12.13 -0.60
N ILE A 40 -3.11 10.92 -0.67
CA ILE A 40 -3.05 10.00 0.47
C ILE A 40 -2.22 10.62 1.61
N ARG A 41 -1.02 11.13 1.32
CA ARG A 41 -0.15 11.76 2.33
C ARG A 41 -0.79 12.99 2.96
N ARG A 42 -1.47 13.79 2.16
CA ARG A 42 -2.11 15.02 2.61
C ARG A 42 -3.38 14.77 3.41
N GLU A 43 -4.21 13.82 3.01
CA GLU A 43 -5.58 13.67 3.54
C GLU A 43 -5.73 12.50 4.53
N ALA A 44 -4.97 11.42 4.38
CA ALA A 44 -5.08 10.25 5.28
C ALA A 44 -4.88 10.61 6.76
N PRO A 45 -3.94 11.50 7.17
CA PRO A 45 -3.77 11.86 8.58
C PRO A 45 -5.03 12.41 9.26
N SER A 46 -5.99 12.97 8.50
CA SER A 46 -7.25 13.47 9.07
C SER A 46 -8.26 12.36 9.42
N TYR A 47 -8.07 11.15 8.91
CA TYR A 47 -8.94 9.99 9.11
C TYR A 47 -8.29 8.89 9.98
N VAL A 48 -7.01 9.04 10.30
CA VAL A 48 -6.22 8.04 11.04
C VAL A 48 -6.25 8.33 12.53
N ILE A 49 -6.44 7.27 13.33
CA ILE A 49 -6.39 7.30 14.80
C ILE A 49 -5.06 6.73 15.31
N ASN A 50 -4.44 5.81 14.56
CA ASN A 50 -3.15 5.20 14.88
C ASN A 50 -1.94 6.06 14.43
N ARG A 51 -0.73 5.54 14.59
CA ARG A 51 0.47 6.17 13.99
C ARG A 51 0.41 6.05 12.46
N MET A 52 0.99 7.03 11.77
CA MET A 52 1.17 6.94 10.32
C MET A 52 2.29 5.95 9.96
N PRO A 53 2.08 4.99 9.04
CA PRO A 53 3.13 4.13 8.52
C PRO A 53 3.98 4.85 7.46
N GLU A 54 5.09 4.24 7.08
CA GLU A 54 5.73 4.56 5.80
C GLU A 54 4.79 4.16 4.66
N ILE A 55 4.59 5.03 3.66
CA ILE A 55 3.78 4.74 2.48
C ILE A 55 4.62 4.98 1.22
N LYS A 56 4.82 3.93 0.42
CA LYS A 56 5.62 4.00 -0.82
C LYS A 56 5.06 3.10 -1.92
N VAL A 57 5.54 3.31 -3.14
CA VAL A 57 5.29 2.37 -4.25
C VAL A 57 6.13 1.10 -4.03
N THR A 58 5.57 -0.06 -4.36
CA THR A 58 6.34 -1.31 -4.33
C THR A 58 7.54 -1.26 -5.29
N PRO A 59 8.74 -1.70 -4.86
CA PRO A 59 9.90 -1.77 -5.75
C PRO A 59 9.77 -2.88 -6.81
N LEU A 60 8.87 -3.84 -6.60
CA LEU A 60 8.72 -5.03 -7.46
C LEU A 60 7.95 -4.76 -8.76
N LYS A 61 7.23 -3.62 -8.84
CA LYS A 61 6.51 -3.14 -10.02
C LYS A 61 5.69 -4.25 -10.70
N ASP A 62 5.89 -4.48 -11.99
CA ASP A 62 5.12 -5.39 -12.82
C ASP A 62 5.40 -6.87 -12.53
N ASP A 63 6.59 -7.18 -12.01
CA ASP A 63 7.02 -8.55 -11.70
C ASP A 63 6.54 -9.03 -10.33
N ILE A 64 5.78 -8.21 -9.59
CA ILE A 64 5.36 -8.51 -8.21
C ILE A 64 4.62 -9.86 -8.10
N VAL A 65 3.79 -10.20 -9.09
CA VAL A 65 3.05 -11.47 -9.11
C VAL A 65 3.99 -12.64 -9.39
N LEU A 66 4.95 -12.48 -10.31
CA LEU A 66 5.93 -13.50 -10.65
C LEU A 66 6.81 -13.84 -9.44
N TYR A 67 7.34 -12.81 -8.76
CA TYR A 67 8.12 -13.02 -7.54
C TYR A 67 7.31 -13.68 -6.42
N GLY A 68 6.04 -13.31 -6.26
CA GLY A 68 5.13 -13.97 -5.32
C GLY A 68 4.92 -15.45 -5.64
N ALA A 69 4.70 -15.79 -6.91
CA ALA A 69 4.52 -17.17 -7.35
C ALA A 69 5.78 -18.02 -7.15
N VAL A 70 6.96 -17.47 -7.44
CA VAL A 70 8.25 -18.14 -7.18
C VAL A 70 8.46 -18.35 -5.69
N ALA A 71 8.17 -17.35 -4.86
CA ALA A 71 8.29 -17.46 -3.41
C ALA A 71 7.39 -18.59 -2.87
N LEU A 72 6.13 -18.64 -3.31
CA LEU A 72 5.18 -19.70 -2.96
C LEU A 72 5.64 -21.09 -3.41
N ALA A 73 6.13 -21.23 -4.64
CA ALA A 73 6.60 -22.50 -5.17
C ALA A 73 7.83 -23.04 -4.41
N LEU A 74 8.64 -22.14 -3.84
CA LEU A 74 9.83 -22.47 -3.07
C LEU A 74 9.59 -22.54 -1.55
N GLY A 75 8.37 -22.26 -1.07
CA GLY A 75 8.05 -22.24 0.36
C GLY A 75 8.75 -21.10 1.12
N LEU A 76 9.01 -19.97 0.46
CA LEU A 76 9.69 -18.80 1.03
C LEU A 76 8.72 -17.81 1.69
N GLU A 77 7.42 -18.02 1.54
CA GLU A 77 6.39 -17.25 2.21
C GLU A 77 6.38 -17.52 3.72
N LYS A 78 6.07 -16.48 4.50
CA LYS A 78 5.70 -16.65 5.91
C LYS A 78 4.19 -16.60 6.01
N LEU A 79 3.54 -17.76 6.01
CA LEU A 79 2.11 -17.84 6.29
C LEU A 79 1.90 -17.59 7.79
N PRO A 80 0.96 -16.71 8.19
CA PRO A 80 0.49 -16.68 9.56
C PRO A 80 -0.25 -18.01 9.80
N LEU A 81 0.42 -18.95 10.46
CA LEU A 81 -0.20 -20.08 11.14
C LEU A 81 -0.64 -19.64 12.54
#